data_AF-A0A838DP33-F1
#
_entry.id   AF-A0A838DP33-F1
#
_cell.length_a   1.000
_cell.length_b   1.000
_cell.length_c   1.000
_cell.angle_alpha   90.00
_cell.angle_beta   90.00
_cell.angle_gamma   90.00
#
_symmetry.space_group_name_H-M   'P 1'
#
loop_
_entity.id
_entity.type
_entity.pdbx_description
1 polymer ?
#
loop_
_entity_poly.entity_id
_entity_poly.type
_entity_poly.pdbx_seq_one_letter_code
_entity_poly.pdbx_strand_id
1 'polypeptide(L)'
;MEDLLREIAFCEDELKKAALMEECARYPDQVLEELLAVLEAGDASLGLLVLQIIQKIDYPANAPTLPYLLLYAGDQRSPLHMPAVQVLAAIGLRILPPLVEMAREDEDIDDALDEALWAVSAYATHEVRQRVISELVSLAQDMLPVLIYVLQHGQKRLWGLAAEVVIAVGYPHNAEALPVLLKRFMDDPIFSYNEDDKTEGALYERLAEALGPEVLVPYLMEILWEQWSPERNRWTSVCIFLHQRAFGPEYSVPCGPAITFLFSQLPQRSQELWGHVLLRFLEKIGPDCASYALPTLLDLVRKDGTSDVAQRAHRLIASFDEQVLAPYAQVLAALQIGL
;
A
#
# COMPACT_ATOMS: atom_id res chain seq x y z
N MET A 1 -15.87 42.53 -6.16
CA MET A 1 -16.22 41.20 -5.65
C MET A 1 -16.56 41.20 -4.17
N GLU A 2 -15.75 41.82 -3.30
CA GLU A 2 -16.00 41.86 -1.85
C GLU A 2 -17.42 42.36 -1.46
N ASP A 3 -17.91 43.41 -2.12
CA ASP A 3 -19.27 43.91 -1.90
C ASP A 3 -20.35 42.88 -2.30
N LEU A 4 -20.11 42.10 -3.36
CA LEU A 4 -20.99 41.01 -3.78
C LEU A 4 -20.97 39.87 -2.77
N LEU A 5 -19.79 39.48 -2.26
CA LEU A 5 -19.67 38.47 -1.21
C LEU A 5 -20.35 38.90 0.09
N ARG A 6 -20.25 40.18 0.46
CA ARG A 6 -21.00 40.75 1.58
C ARG A 6 -22.50 40.76 1.31
N GLU A 7 -22.94 41.14 0.11
CA GLU A 7 -24.36 41.07 -0.26
C GLU A 7 -24.88 39.63 -0.11
N ILE A 8 -24.15 38.64 -0.60
CA ILE A 8 -24.51 37.23 -0.47
C ILE A 8 -24.52 36.79 1.00
N ALA A 9 -23.53 37.21 1.79
CA ALA A 9 -23.43 36.86 3.21
C ALA A 9 -24.59 37.41 4.05
N PHE A 10 -25.10 38.61 3.72
CA PHE A 10 -26.21 39.27 4.41
C PHE A 10 -27.58 39.06 3.73
N CYS A 11 -27.66 38.23 2.68
CA CYS A 11 -28.91 37.95 1.99
C CYS A 11 -29.78 36.96 2.80
N GLU A 12 -30.89 37.43 3.37
CA GLU A 12 -31.85 36.60 4.12
C GLU A 12 -32.69 35.68 3.21
N ASP A 13 -32.84 36.02 1.93
CA ASP A 13 -33.54 35.20 0.95
C ASP A 13 -32.60 34.11 0.40
N GLU A 14 -32.81 32.86 0.82
CA GLU A 14 -32.02 31.70 0.41
C GLU A 14 -32.04 31.43 -1.11
N LEU A 15 -33.16 31.74 -1.80
CA LEU A 15 -33.24 31.57 -3.25
C LEU A 15 -32.40 32.62 -3.96
N LYS A 16 -32.48 33.89 -3.51
CA LYS A 16 -31.64 34.96 -4.05
C LYS A 16 -30.16 34.68 -3.77
N LYS A 17 -29.83 34.23 -2.56
CA LYS A 17 -28.47 33.85 -2.16
C LYS A 17 -27.91 32.75 -3.07
N ALA A 18 -28.68 31.67 -3.28
CA ALA A 18 -28.28 30.58 -4.16
C ALA A 18 -28.07 31.05 -5.61
N ALA A 19 -28.93 31.94 -6.12
CA ALA A 19 -28.80 32.50 -7.47
C ALA A 19 -27.53 33.35 -7.64
N LEU A 20 -27.20 34.18 -6.65
CA LEU A 20 -25.98 34.99 -6.66
C LEU A 20 -24.72 34.10 -6.59
N MET A 21 -24.74 33.04 -5.79
CA MET A 21 -23.63 32.07 -5.75
C MET A 21 -23.45 31.35 -7.09
N GLU A 22 -24.55 30.99 -7.76
CA GLU A 22 -24.51 30.38 -9.09
C GLU A 22 -23.98 31.34 -10.16
N GLU A 23 -24.27 32.63 -10.02
CA GLU A 23 -23.73 33.67 -10.88
C GLU A 23 -22.21 33.80 -10.73
N CYS A 24 -21.69 33.80 -9.49
CA CYS A 24 -20.25 33.75 -9.24
C CYS A 24 -19.61 32.51 -9.87
N ALA A 25 -20.22 31.34 -9.69
CA ALA A 25 -19.68 30.07 -10.19
C ALA A 25 -19.64 29.98 -11.72
N ARG A 26 -20.44 30.79 -12.44
CA ARG A 26 -20.48 30.81 -13.91
C ARG A 26 -19.23 31.43 -14.55
N TYR A 27 -18.51 32.28 -13.82
CA TYR A 27 -17.35 33.02 -14.35
C TYR A 27 -16.11 32.83 -13.45
N PRO A 28 -15.61 31.60 -13.30
CA PRO A 28 -14.52 31.29 -12.37
C PRO A 28 -13.28 32.17 -12.57
N ASP A 29 -12.88 32.40 -13.83
CA ASP A 29 -11.70 33.20 -14.18
C ASP A 29 -11.77 34.67 -13.70
N GLN A 30 -12.98 35.18 -13.41
CA GLN A 30 -13.20 36.55 -12.96
C GLN A 30 -13.38 36.68 -11.45
N VAL A 31 -13.61 35.57 -10.75
CA VAL A 31 -13.99 35.59 -9.33
C VAL A 31 -12.98 34.88 -8.44
N LEU A 32 -12.19 33.95 -8.99
CA LEU A 32 -11.37 33.06 -8.19
C LEU A 32 -10.28 33.81 -7.43
N GLU A 33 -9.64 34.82 -8.04
CA GLU A 33 -8.60 35.62 -7.39
C GLU A 33 -9.12 36.30 -6.12
N GLU A 34 -10.32 36.88 -6.15
CA GLU A 34 -10.89 37.52 -4.96
C GLU A 34 -11.41 36.51 -3.93
N LEU A 35 -11.90 35.34 -4.38
CA LEU A 35 -12.25 34.26 -3.46
C LEU A 35 -11.01 33.78 -2.69
N LEU A 36 -9.87 33.61 -3.37
CA LEU A 36 -8.60 33.25 -2.75
C LEU A 36 -8.13 34.31 -1.76
N ALA A 37 -8.24 35.61 -2.10
CA ALA A 37 -7.89 36.70 -1.19
C ALA A 37 -8.71 36.67 0.11
N VAL A 38 -9.99 36.27 0.05
CA VAL A 38 -10.84 36.12 1.23
C VAL A 38 -10.41 34.92 2.09
N LEU A 39 -10.05 33.80 1.46
CA LEU A 39 -9.48 32.65 2.19
C LEU A 39 -8.16 33.06 2.86
N GLU A 40 -7.25 33.69 2.13
CA GLU A 40 -5.97 34.15 2.68
C GLU A 40 -6.13 35.09 3.88
N ALA A 41 -7.15 35.97 3.86
CA ALA A 41 -7.45 36.86 4.98
C ALA A 41 -7.95 36.13 6.25
N GLY A 42 -8.40 34.88 6.14
CA GLY A 42 -8.80 34.04 7.27
C GLY A 42 -10.13 34.44 7.95
N ASP A 43 -10.99 35.22 7.28
CA ASP A 43 -12.32 35.53 7.81
C ASP A 43 -13.22 34.27 7.75
N ALA A 44 -13.46 33.64 8.90
CA ALA A 44 -14.27 32.42 8.97
C ALA A 44 -15.69 32.58 8.44
N SER A 45 -16.31 33.76 8.61
CA SER A 45 -17.71 33.98 8.21
C SER A 45 -17.84 34.04 6.69
N LEU A 46 -16.92 34.77 6.04
CA LEU A 46 -16.88 34.85 4.59
C LEU A 46 -16.27 33.59 3.97
N GLY A 47 -15.31 32.95 4.64
CA GLY A 47 -14.67 31.71 4.20
C GLY A 47 -15.65 30.57 3.99
N LEU A 48 -16.65 30.42 4.86
CA LEU A 48 -17.71 29.42 4.69
C LEU A 48 -18.47 29.63 3.37
N LEU A 49 -18.86 30.87 3.09
CA LEU A 49 -19.57 31.21 1.86
C LEU A 49 -18.67 30.99 0.63
N VAL A 50 -17.41 31.41 0.71
CA VAL A 50 -16.43 31.21 -0.35
C VAL A 50 -16.28 29.72 -0.68
N LEU A 51 -16.16 28.84 0.31
CA LEU A 51 -16.07 27.41 0.08
C LEU A 51 -17.32 26.82 -0.59
N GLN A 52 -18.52 27.34 -0.27
CA GLN A 52 -19.74 26.93 -0.96
C GLN A 52 -19.78 27.40 -2.43
N ILE A 53 -19.22 28.57 -2.72
CA ILE A 53 -19.07 29.07 -4.11
C ILE A 53 -18.04 28.21 -4.85
N ILE A 54 -16.89 27.94 -4.23
CA ILE A 54 -15.83 27.07 -4.78
C ILE A 54 -16.37 25.67 -5.08
N GLN A 55 -17.24 25.12 -4.23
CA GLN A 55 -17.87 23.83 -4.48
C GLN A 55 -18.75 23.83 -5.74
N LYS A 56 -19.35 24.98 -6.09
CA LYS A 56 -20.14 25.15 -7.32
C LYS A 56 -19.27 25.38 -8.55
N ILE A 57 -18.05 25.90 -8.37
CA ILE A 57 -17.04 25.97 -9.42
C ILE A 57 -16.47 24.54 -9.58
N ASP A 58 -16.94 23.80 -10.58
CA ASP A 58 -16.47 22.42 -10.79
C ASP A 58 -14.96 22.38 -11.10
N TYR A 59 -14.32 21.26 -10.75
CA TYR A 59 -12.93 21.00 -11.08
C TYR A 59 -12.80 20.68 -12.59
N PRO A 60 -11.80 21.21 -13.31
CA PRO A 60 -10.55 21.80 -12.83
C PRO A 60 -10.54 23.32 -12.61
N ALA A 61 -11.66 24.02 -12.82
CA ALA A 61 -11.67 25.49 -12.76
C ALA A 61 -11.35 26.05 -11.36
N ASN A 62 -11.61 25.28 -10.29
CA ASN A 62 -11.25 25.63 -8.92
C ASN A 62 -9.86 25.13 -8.46
N ALA A 63 -9.04 24.54 -9.35
CA ALA A 63 -7.73 23.98 -8.95
C ALA A 63 -6.82 24.95 -8.15
N PRO A 64 -6.77 26.27 -8.44
CA PRO A 64 -5.99 27.22 -7.64
C PRO A 64 -6.38 27.32 -6.16
N THR A 65 -7.55 26.82 -5.75
CA THR A 65 -7.99 26.84 -4.33
C THR A 65 -7.42 25.70 -3.51
N LEU A 66 -6.79 24.70 -4.15
CA LEU A 66 -6.31 23.49 -3.47
C LEU A 66 -5.39 23.78 -2.27
N PRO A 67 -4.38 24.69 -2.33
CA PRO A 67 -3.55 24.98 -1.17
C PRO A 67 -4.33 25.42 0.07
N TYR A 68 -5.34 26.28 -0.11
CA TYR A 68 -6.18 26.74 0.99
C TYR A 68 -7.13 25.66 1.48
N LEU A 69 -7.67 24.84 0.57
CA LEU A 69 -8.50 23.69 0.94
C LEU A 69 -7.72 22.69 1.79
N LEU A 70 -6.47 22.39 1.42
CA LEU A 70 -5.58 21.54 2.21
C LEU A 70 -5.26 22.16 3.56
N LEU A 71 -4.91 23.46 3.59
CA LEU A 71 -4.60 24.18 4.82
C LEU A 71 -5.76 24.08 5.83
N TYR A 72 -6.98 24.35 5.40
CA TYR A 72 -8.15 24.26 6.28
C TYR A 72 -8.56 22.83 6.60
N ALA A 73 -8.42 21.90 5.67
CA ALA A 73 -8.67 20.49 5.93
C ALA A 73 -7.67 19.93 6.96
N GLY A 74 -6.42 20.39 6.96
CA GLY A 74 -5.39 19.98 7.94
C GLY A 74 -5.60 20.57 9.34
N ASP A 75 -6.18 21.77 9.46
CA ASP A 75 -6.47 22.39 10.76
C ASP A 75 -7.84 22.01 11.31
N GLN A 76 -7.90 20.90 12.07
CA GLN A 76 -9.14 20.44 12.74
C GLN A 76 -9.79 21.48 13.69
N ARG A 77 -9.07 22.53 14.08
CA ARG A 77 -9.62 23.60 14.93
C ARG A 77 -10.28 24.70 14.11
N SER A 78 -10.01 24.75 12.82
CA SER A 78 -10.59 25.74 11.92
C SER A 78 -12.10 25.51 11.77
N PRO A 79 -12.94 26.56 11.84
CA PRO A 79 -14.36 26.44 11.52
C PRO A 79 -14.58 26.09 10.03
N LEU A 80 -13.56 26.24 9.19
CA LEU A 80 -13.58 25.90 7.77
C LEU A 80 -13.16 24.45 7.48
N HIS A 81 -12.74 23.69 8.49
CA HIS A 81 -12.25 22.32 8.33
C HIS A 81 -13.25 21.41 7.58
N MET A 82 -14.44 21.22 8.15
CA MET A 82 -15.45 20.34 7.56
C MET A 82 -15.93 20.80 6.17
N PRO A 83 -16.20 22.10 5.94
CA PRO A 83 -16.49 22.61 4.60
C PRO A 83 -15.37 22.37 3.59
N ALA A 84 -14.10 22.61 3.95
CA ALA A 84 -12.97 22.36 3.06
C ALA A 84 -12.86 20.88 2.70
N VAL A 85 -13.02 19.99 3.69
CA VAL A 85 -13.13 18.54 3.50
C VAL A 85 -14.26 18.18 2.54
N GLN A 86 -15.44 18.80 2.66
CA GLN A 86 -16.56 18.55 1.76
C GLN A 86 -16.28 18.99 0.32
N VAL A 87 -15.61 20.13 0.13
CA VAL A 87 -15.19 20.57 -1.21
C VAL A 87 -14.19 19.58 -1.80
N LEU A 88 -13.15 19.19 -1.05
CA LEU A 88 -12.16 18.21 -1.49
C LEU A 88 -12.82 16.85 -1.83
N ALA A 89 -13.74 16.39 -0.99
CA ALA A 89 -14.51 15.17 -1.24
C ALA A 89 -15.39 15.28 -2.50
N ALA A 90 -15.96 16.46 -2.76
CA ALA A 90 -16.75 16.72 -3.97
C ALA A 90 -15.89 16.78 -5.24
N ILE A 91 -14.67 17.29 -5.15
CA ILE A 91 -13.72 17.23 -6.27
C ILE A 91 -13.31 15.76 -6.53
N GLY A 92 -13.19 14.97 -5.45
CA GLY A 92 -12.83 13.57 -5.48
C GLY A 92 -11.34 13.38 -5.79
N LEU A 93 -10.97 12.24 -6.39
CA LEU A 93 -9.56 11.93 -6.65
C LEU A 93 -8.95 12.66 -7.85
N ARG A 94 -9.71 13.50 -8.55
CA ARG A 94 -9.18 14.40 -9.59
C ARG A 94 -8.15 15.39 -9.02
N ILE A 95 -8.15 15.61 -7.69
CA ILE A 95 -7.13 16.40 -6.99
C ILE A 95 -5.78 15.67 -6.87
N LEU A 96 -5.70 14.36 -7.03
CA LEU A 96 -4.47 13.62 -6.72
C LEU A 96 -3.24 14.08 -7.51
N PRO A 97 -3.31 14.31 -8.84
CA PRO A 97 -2.16 14.83 -9.58
C PRO A 97 -1.61 16.17 -9.05
N PRO A 98 -2.41 17.26 -8.95
CA PRO A 98 -1.87 18.52 -8.45
C PRO A 98 -1.40 18.40 -6.99
N LEU A 99 -2.04 17.57 -6.17
CA LEU A 99 -1.60 17.35 -4.79
C LEU A 99 -0.24 16.66 -4.68
N VAL A 100 0.05 15.68 -5.54
CA VAL A 100 1.38 15.05 -5.56
C VAL A 100 2.43 16.00 -6.10
N GLU A 101 2.12 16.82 -7.10
CA GLU A 101 3.06 17.87 -7.55
C GLU A 101 3.35 18.86 -6.41
N MET A 102 2.33 19.29 -5.66
CA MET A 102 2.54 20.13 -4.48
C MET A 102 3.41 19.46 -3.41
N ALA A 103 3.17 18.19 -3.09
CA ALA A 103 3.99 17.46 -2.11
C ALA A 103 5.44 17.23 -2.58
N ARG A 104 5.67 17.12 -3.90
CA ARG A 104 7.03 17.05 -4.47
C ARG A 104 7.77 18.38 -4.36
N GLU A 105 7.04 19.50 -4.39
CA GLU A 105 7.60 20.84 -4.30
C GLU A 105 7.81 21.31 -2.84
N ASP A 106 7.01 20.80 -1.90
CA ASP A 106 7.00 21.21 -0.50
C ASP A 106 6.72 20.04 0.46
N GLU A 107 7.74 19.63 1.23
CA GLU A 107 7.65 18.55 2.21
C GLU A 107 6.67 18.86 3.36
N ASP A 108 6.39 20.14 3.66
CA ASP A 108 5.47 20.54 4.74
C ASP A 108 3.99 20.28 4.37
N ILE A 109 3.70 19.95 3.10
CA ILE A 109 2.35 19.64 2.61
C ILE A 109 1.95 18.20 2.91
N ASP A 110 2.89 17.30 3.24
CA ASP A 110 2.60 15.88 3.44
C ASP A 110 1.54 15.61 4.53
N ASP A 111 1.57 16.34 5.65
CA ASP A 111 0.58 16.19 6.74
C ASP A 111 -0.81 16.71 6.32
N ALA A 112 -0.86 17.84 5.63
CA ALA A 112 -2.12 18.42 5.13
C ALA A 112 -2.73 17.56 4.02
N LEU A 113 -1.87 16.97 3.19
CA LEU A 113 -2.22 16.01 2.16
C LEU A 113 -2.81 14.73 2.76
N ASP A 114 -2.16 14.18 3.78
CA ASP A 114 -2.62 12.98 4.49
C ASP A 114 -3.99 13.18 5.14
N GLU A 115 -4.23 14.34 5.75
CA GLU A 115 -5.52 14.65 6.38
C GLU A 115 -6.61 14.91 5.34
N ALA A 116 -6.31 15.65 4.26
CA ALA A 116 -7.24 15.88 3.16
C ALA A 116 -7.66 14.58 2.48
N LEU A 117 -6.72 13.67 2.22
CA LEU A 117 -7.00 12.42 1.55
C LEU A 117 -7.65 11.38 2.50
N TRP A 118 -7.36 11.45 3.80
CA TRP A 118 -8.15 10.76 4.81
C TRP A 118 -9.60 11.24 4.81
N ALA A 119 -9.82 12.55 4.82
CA ALA A 119 -11.13 13.13 4.72
C ALA A 119 -11.87 12.72 3.44
N VAL A 120 -11.20 12.63 2.29
CA VAL A 120 -11.85 12.15 1.06
C VAL A 120 -12.21 10.65 1.17
N SER A 121 -11.34 9.83 1.76
CA SER A 121 -11.53 8.38 1.87
C SER A 121 -12.53 7.96 2.96
N ALA A 122 -12.57 8.67 4.11
CA ALA A 122 -13.44 8.35 5.24
C ALA A 122 -14.93 8.50 4.93
N TYR A 123 -15.29 9.36 3.97
CA TYR A 123 -16.68 9.60 3.54
C TYR A 123 -17.06 8.82 2.27
N ALA A 124 -16.14 8.04 1.70
CA ALA A 124 -16.43 7.25 0.51
C ALA A 124 -17.18 5.95 0.88
N THR A 125 -18.42 5.82 0.42
CA THR A 125 -19.12 4.52 0.45
C THR A 125 -18.39 3.50 -0.43
N HIS A 126 -18.63 2.21 -0.25
CA HIS A 126 -18.04 1.18 -1.11
C HIS A 126 -18.32 1.43 -2.61
N GLU A 127 -19.52 1.90 -2.96
CA GLU A 127 -19.89 2.24 -4.35
C GLU A 127 -19.09 3.43 -4.88
N VAL A 128 -18.88 4.47 -4.05
CA VAL A 128 -18.04 5.61 -4.39
C VAL A 128 -16.59 5.14 -4.58
N ARG A 129 -16.06 4.32 -3.67
CA ARG A 129 -14.72 3.75 -3.78
C ARG A 129 -14.52 2.97 -5.09
N GLN A 130 -15.46 2.09 -5.47
CA GLN A 130 -15.35 1.33 -6.73
C GLN A 130 -15.41 2.24 -7.97
N ARG A 131 -16.30 3.24 -7.97
CA ARG A 131 -16.37 4.23 -9.05
C ARG A 131 -15.04 4.98 -9.19
N VAL A 132 -14.52 5.42 -8.05
CA VAL A 132 -13.26 6.15 -7.96
C VAL A 132 -12.08 5.31 -8.44
N ILE A 133 -12.00 4.03 -8.08
CA ILE A 133 -10.99 3.11 -8.63
C ILE A 133 -11.14 3.02 -10.15
N SER A 134 -12.36 2.84 -10.67
CA SER A 134 -12.61 2.76 -12.11
C SER A 134 -12.19 4.04 -12.85
N GLU A 135 -12.45 5.21 -12.26
CA GLU A 135 -12.03 6.51 -12.81
C GLU A 135 -10.51 6.63 -12.82
N LEU A 136 -9.83 6.30 -11.72
CA LEU A 136 -8.36 6.33 -11.67
C LEU A 136 -7.71 5.35 -12.64
N VAL A 137 -8.27 4.16 -12.80
CA VAL A 137 -7.80 3.18 -13.79
C VAL A 137 -7.96 3.72 -15.22
N SER A 138 -9.04 4.45 -15.50
CA SER A 138 -9.22 5.09 -16.82
C SER A 138 -8.16 6.18 -17.12
N LEU A 139 -7.50 6.68 -16.07
CA LEU A 139 -6.43 7.68 -16.12
C LEU A 139 -5.05 7.08 -15.76
N ALA A 140 -4.88 5.76 -15.90
CA ALA A 140 -3.70 5.05 -15.39
C ALA A 140 -2.37 5.67 -15.79
N GLN A 141 -2.24 6.14 -17.02
CA GLN A 141 -0.99 6.71 -17.54
C GLN A 141 -0.55 7.96 -16.76
N ASP A 142 -1.49 8.83 -16.39
CA ASP A 142 -1.21 10.06 -15.65
C ASP A 142 -1.14 9.81 -14.15
N MET A 143 -1.88 8.81 -13.67
CA MET A 143 -2.00 8.51 -12.24
C MET A 143 -0.90 7.58 -11.72
N LEU A 144 -0.27 6.76 -12.54
CA LEU A 144 0.72 5.78 -12.05
C LEU A 144 1.90 6.42 -11.30
N PRO A 145 2.51 7.54 -11.76
CA PRO A 145 3.58 8.20 -11.02
C PRO A 145 3.12 8.75 -9.66
N VAL A 146 1.87 9.20 -9.58
CA VAL A 146 1.23 9.67 -8.35
C VAL A 146 1.04 8.50 -7.37
N LEU A 147 0.51 7.38 -7.86
CA LEU A 147 0.31 6.18 -7.04
C LEU A 147 1.63 5.62 -6.52
N ILE A 148 2.67 5.60 -7.37
CA ILE A 148 4.03 5.21 -6.96
C ILE A 148 4.53 6.13 -5.83
N TYR A 149 4.36 7.45 -5.97
CA TYR A 149 4.74 8.40 -4.93
C TYR A 149 4.03 8.11 -3.61
N VAL A 150 2.71 7.91 -3.63
CA VAL A 150 1.90 7.57 -2.44
C VAL A 150 2.39 6.28 -1.79
N LEU A 151 2.70 5.25 -2.57
CA LEU A 151 3.22 3.97 -2.06
C LEU A 151 4.61 4.12 -1.42
N GLN A 152 5.46 5.03 -1.92
CA GLN A 152 6.82 5.25 -1.41
C GLN A 152 6.87 6.07 -0.12
N HIS A 153 6.08 7.15 -0.03
CA HIS A 153 6.19 8.14 1.05
C HIS A 153 5.32 7.80 2.26
N GLY A 154 4.65 6.65 2.22
CA GLY A 154 4.14 6.02 3.44
C GLY A 154 2.88 6.63 4.02
N GLN A 155 2.08 7.31 3.18
CA GLN A 155 0.72 7.77 3.47
C GLN A 155 -0.18 6.57 3.76
N LYS A 156 -0.09 6.01 4.98
CA LYS A 156 -0.64 4.69 5.35
C LYS A 156 -2.13 4.59 5.04
N ARG A 157 -2.85 5.70 5.14
CA ARG A 157 -4.30 5.79 4.95
C ARG A 157 -4.73 5.58 3.49
N LEU A 158 -3.87 5.90 2.53
CA LEU A 158 -4.18 5.80 1.10
C LEU A 158 -3.54 4.61 0.43
N TRP A 159 -2.59 4.00 1.11
CA TRP A 159 -1.87 2.86 0.59
C TRP A 159 -2.81 1.76 0.09
N GLY A 160 -3.84 1.41 0.84
CA GLY A 160 -4.81 0.39 0.43
C GLY A 160 -5.54 0.75 -0.88
N LEU A 161 -5.94 2.02 -1.03
CA LEU A 161 -6.57 2.51 -2.26
C LEU A 161 -5.57 2.56 -3.42
N ALA A 162 -4.35 3.05 -3.19
CA ALA A 162 -3.31 3.10 -4.20
C ALA A 162 -2.94 1.69 -4.69
N ALA A 163 -2.81 0.73 -3.78
CA ALA A 163 -2.62 -0.68 -4.09
C ALA A 163 -3.77 -1.24 -4.93
N GLU A 164 -5.03 -0.97 -4.56
CA GLU A 164 -6.20 -1.41 -5.34
C GLU A 164 -6.20 -0.86 -6.76
N VAL A 165 -5.87 0.42 -6.92
CA VAL A 165 -5.80 1.05 -8.24
C VAL A 165 -4.65 0.46 -9.05
N VAL A 166 -3.45 0.32 -8.47
CA VAL A 166 -2.30 -0.31 -9.14
C VAL A 166 -2.62 -1.74 -9.58
N ILE A 167 -3.28 -2.55 -8.73
CA ILE A 167 -3.74 -3.89 -9.09
C ILE A 167 -4.76 -3.83 -10.24
N ALA A 168 -5.73 -2.92 -10.15
CA ALA A 168 -6.80 -2.78 -11.14
C ALA A 168 -6.33 -2.25 -12.51
N VAL A 169 -5.26 -1.43 -12.55
CA VAL A 169 -4.59 -1.02 -13.79
C VAL A 169 -4.05 -2.23 -14.55
N GLY A 170 -3.57 -3.24 -13.82
CA GLY A 170 -3.16 -4.53 -14.36
C GLY A 170 -1.83 -4.51 -15.13
N TYR A 171 -1.26 -5.69 -15.30
CA TYR A 171 -0.02 -5.88 -16.06
C TYR A 171 -0.30 -5.89 -17.57
N PRO A 172 0.58 -5.33 -18.43
CA PRO A 172 1.89 -4.76 -18.12
C PRO A 172 1.89 -3.29 -17.68
N HIS A 173 0.73 -2.62 -17.67
CA HIS A 173 0.65 -1.17 -17.45
C HIS A 173 1.05 -0.73 -16.04
N ASN A 174 0.94 -1.61 -15.04
CA ASN A 174 1.34 -1.34 -13.66
C ASN A 174 2.77 -1.79 -13.31
N ALA A 175 3.57 -2.29 -14.27
CA ALA A 175 4.85 -2.96 -14.00
C ALA A 175 5.84 -2.09 -13.21
N GLU A 176 5.87 -0.78 -13.46
CA GLU A 176 6.75 0.17 -12.74
C GLU A 176 6.37 0.35 -11.27
N ALA A 177 5.10 0.15 -10.92
CA ALA A 177 4.61 0.27 -9.55
C ALA A 177 4.77 -1.03 -8.73
N LEU A 178 4.92 -2.19 -9.40
CA LEU A 178 4.99 -3.49 -8.72
C LEU A 178 6.14 -3.61 -7.71
N PRO A 179 7.40 -3.21 -8.02
CA PRO A 179 8.49 -3.27 -7.05
C PRO A 179 8.20 -2.45 -5.78
N VAL A 180 7.61 -1.26 -5.96
CA VAL A 180 7.29 -0.35 -4.86
C VAL A 180 6.16 -0.92 -4.01
N LEU A 181 5.10 -1.39 -4.66
CA LEU A 181 3.95 -2.00 -4.00
C LEU A 181 4.38 -3.22 -3.18
N LEU A 182 5.15 -4.13 -3.78
CA LEU A 182 5.64 -5.33 -3.12
C LEU A 182 6.62 -5.01 -1.99
N LYS A 183 7.56 -4.09 -2.20
CA LYS A 183 8.46 -3.65 -1.14
C LYS A 183 7.69 -3.07 0.04
N ARG A 184 6.65 -2.28 -0.23
CA ARG A 184 5.82 -1.67 0.82
C ARG A 184 5.05 -2.70 1.62
N PHE A 185 4.45 -3.67 0.93
CA PHE A 185 3.84 -4.86 1.53
C PHE A 185 4.79 -5.59 2.50
N MET A 186 6.09 -5.64 2.18
CA MET A 186 7.08 -6.34 3.00
C MET A 186 7.68 -5.50 4.13
N ASP A 187 7.70 -4.17 4.00
CA ASP A 187 8.38 -3.24 4.92
C ASP A 187 7.62 -2.93 6.21
N ASP A 188 6.31 -3.22 6.31
CA ASP A 188 5.50 -2.92 7.49
C ASP A 188 5.07 -4.23 8.20
N PRO A 189 5.76 -4.63 9.28
CA PRO A 189 5.54 -5.90 9.96
C PRO A 189 4.29 -5.93 10.88
N ILE A 190 3.57 -4.82 11.05
CA ILE A 190 2.30 -4.80 11.80
C ILE A 190 1.23 -5.65 11.10
N PHE A 191 1.41 -5.90 9.80
CA PHE A 191 0.53 -6.67 8.92
C PHE A 191 0.58 -8.20 9.12
N SER A 192 1.47 -8.72 9.98
CA SER A 192 1.65 -10.17 10.12
C SER A 192 0.91 -10.84 11.29
N TYR A 193 0.17 -10.09 12.14
CA TYR A 193 -0.42 -10.68 13.36
C TYR A 193 -1.83 -10.24 13.76
N ASN A 194 -2.41 -9.19 13.16
CA ASN A 194 -3.80 -8.82 13.45
C ASN A 194 -4.76 -9.50 12.45
N GLU A 195 -5.34 -10.63 12.85
CA GLU A 195 -6.36 -11.36 12.07
C GLU A 195 -7.60 -10.52 11.71
N ASP A 196 -7.77 -9.36 12.35
CA ASP A 196 -8.88 -8.45 12.14
C ASP A 196 -8.72 -7.56 10.88
N ASP A 197 -7.52 -7.40 10.32
CA ASP A 197 -7.31 -6.61 9.10
C ASP A 197 -7.41 -7.49 7.83
N LYS A 198 -8.62 -8.02 7.60
CA LYS A 198 -8.97 -8.85 6.42
C LYS A 198 -8.74 -8.12 5.08
N THR A 199 -8.63 -6.80 5.13
CA THR A 199 -8.56 -5.92 3.95
C THR A 199 -7.26 -6.15 3.18
N GLU A 200 -6.15 -6.34 3.87
CA GLU A 200 -4.82 -6.40 3.24
C GLU A 200 -4.48 -7.79 2.72
N GLY A 201 -4.84 -8.84 3.49
CA GLY A 201 -4.84 -10.22 2.99
C GLY A 201 -5.55 -10.31 1.64
N ALA A 202 -6.74 -9.71 1.53
CA ALA A 202 -7.48 -9.69 0.27
C ALA A 202 -6.75 -8.93 -0.86
N LEU A 203 -5.95 -7.90 -0.57
CA LEU A 203 -5.15 -7.21 -1.60
C LEU A 203 -4.04 -8.11 -2.14
N TYR A 204 -3.42 -8.91 -1.28
CA TYR A 204 -2.42 -9.90 -1.66
C TYR A 204 -2.98 -11.00 -2.55
N GLU A 205 -4.14 -11.56 -2.18
CA GLU A 205 -4.81 -12.58 -3.00
C GLU A 205 -5.18 -11.99 -4.36
N ARG A 206 -5.76 -10.78 -4.38
CA ARG A 206 -6.09 -10.07 -5.63
C ARG A 206 -4.87 -9.75 -6.49
N LEU A 207 -3.74 -9.36 -5.89
CA LEU A 207 -2.50 -9.11 -6.64
C LEU A 207 -1.98 -10.41 -7.28
N ALA A 208 -1.96 -11.51 -6.53
CA ALA A 208 -1.54 -12.81 -7.04
C ALA A 208 -2.46 -13.30 -8.16
N GLU A 209 -3.78 -13.19 -7.98
CA GLU A 209 -4.77 -13.52 -9.00
C GLU A 209 -4.61 -12.67 -10.28
N ALA A 210 -4.31 -11.37 -10.12
CA ALA A 210 -4.17 -10.45 -11.25
C ALA A 210 -2.89 -10.66 -12.06
N LEU A 211 -1.78 -11.05 -11.41
CA LEU A 211 -0.46 -11.16 -12.05
C LEU A 211 -0.10 -12.58 -12.48
N GLY A 212 -0.53 -13.59 -11.72
CA GLY A 212 -0.07 -14.96 -11.87
C GLY A 212 1.39 -15.18 -11.43
N PRO A 213 1.82 -16.44 -11.31
CA PRO A 213 3.15 -16.80 -10.83
C PRO A 213 4.26 -16.36 -11.79
N GLU A 214 4.03 -16.36 -13.11
CA GLU A 214 5.04 -16.03 -14.11
C GLU A 214 5.53 -14.57 -14.00
N VAL A 215 4.66 -13.66 -13.57
CA VAL A 215 4.98 -12.24 -13.38
C VAL A 215 5.42 -11.98 -11.94
N LEU A 216 4.72 -12.53 -10.94
CA LEU A 216 4.96 -12.19 -9.55
C LEU A 216 6.23 -12.83 -8.97
N VAL A 217 6.53 -14.09 -9.30
CA VAL A 217 7.68 -14.82 -8.74
C VAL A 217 9.02 -14.10 -8.98
N PRO A 218 9.34 -13.58 -10.19
CA PRO A 218 10.56 -12.80 -10.41
C PRO A 218 10.73 -11.65 -9.41
N TYR A 219 9.68 -10.87 -9.14
CA TYR A 219 9.75 -9.78 -8.16
C TYR A 219 9.90 -10.29 -6.72
N LEU A 220 9.23 -11.37 -6.35
CA LEU A 220 9.40 -11.97 -5.01
C LEU A 220 10.82 -12.47 -4.80
N MET A 221 11.42 -13.07 -5.83
CA MET A 221 12.82 -13.52 -5.82
C MET A 221 13.80 -12.36 -5.70
N GLU A 222 13.57 -11.27 -6.43
CA GLU A 222 14.35 -10.03 -6.32
C GLU A 222 14.29 -9.49 -4.89
N ILE A 223 13.10 -9.40 -4.29
CA ILE A 223 12.94 -8.91 -2.91
C ILE A 223 13.65 -9.84 -1.91
N LEU A 224 13.50 -11.16 -2.04
CA LEU A 224 14.21 -12.13 -1.18
C LEU A 224 15.72 -11.97 -1.28
N TRP A 225 16.24 -11.61 -2.46
CA TRP A 225 17.65 -11.41 -2.71
C TRP A 225 18.17 -10.07 -2.18
N GLU A 226 17.49 -8.96 -2.51
CA GLU A 226 17.88 -7.61 -2.11
C GLU A 226 17.74 -7.37 -0.60
N GLN A 227 16.74 -7.97 0.02
CA GLN A 227 16.45 -7.78 1.44
C GLN A 227 17.17 -8.78 2.35
N TRP A 228 18.14 -9.53 1.82
CA TRP A 228 19.01 -10.32 2.68
C TRP A 228 19.88 -9.40 3.52
N SER A 229 19.46 -9.22 4.76
CA SER A 229 20.26 -8.63 5.83
C SER A 229 20.03 -9.44 7.09
N PRO A 230 21.10 -9.92 7.76
CA PRO A 230 20.98 -10.61 9.05
C PRO A 230 20.34 -9.74 10.14
N GLU A 231 20.35 -8.42 9.97
CA GLU A 231 19.84 -7.44 10.94
C GLU A 231 18.41 -6.97 10.61
N ARG A 232 18.09 -6.87 9.31
CA ARG A 232 16.78 -6.42 8.83
C ARG A 232 16.04 -7.61 8.25
N ASN A 233 15.34 -8.36 9.10
CA ASN A 233 14.61 -9.60 8.78
C ASN A 233 13.37 -9.38 7.88
N ARG A 234 13.42 -8.47 6.89
CA ARG A 234 12.28 -8.09 6.05
C ARG A 234 11.85 -9.20 5.08
N TRP A 235 12.77 -10.11 4.75
CA TRP A 235 12.48 -11.36 4.03
C TRP A 235 11.45 -12.25 4.75
N THR A 236 11.25 -12.08 6.07
CA THR A 236 10.25 -12.85 6.82
C THR A 236 8.84 -12.53 6.35
N SER A 237 8.55 -11.28 6.01
CA SER A 237 7.28 -10.84 5.45
C SER A 237 6.98 -11.59 4.14
N VAL A 238 7.98 -11.80 3.28
CA VAL A 238 7.81 -12.55 2.01
C VAL A 238 7.50 -14.02 2.31
N CYS A 239 8.18 -14.61 3.29
CA CYS A 239 7.93 -16.00 3.67
C CYS A 239 6.54 -16.18 4.29
N ILE A 240 6.09 -15.24 5.13
CA ILE A 240 4.75 -15.24 5.71
C ILE A 240 3.71 -15.08 4.62
N PHE A 241 3.91 -14.13 3.70
CA PHE A 241 3.08 -13.88 2.52
C PHE A 241 2.94 -15.15 1.66
N LEU A 242 4.06 -15.75 1.25
CA LEU A 242 4.03 -16.99 0.46
C LEU A 242 3.46 -18.19 1.25
N HIS A 243 3.41 -18.13 2.58
CA HIS A 243 2.77 -19.15 3.40
C HIS A 243 1.23 -19.03 3.41
N GLN A 244 0.67 -17.86 3.05
CA GLN A 244 -0.77 -17.64 2.99
C GLN A 244 -1.47 -18.59 2.00
N ARG A 245 -2.77 -18.79 2.20
CA ARG A 245 -3.57 -19.80 1.49
C ARG A 245 -3.68 -19.54 -0.01
N ALA A 246 -3.65 -18.28 -0.44
CA ALA A 246 -3.72 -17.91 -1.84
C ALA A 246 -2.47 -18.29 -2.67
N PHE A 247 -1.34 -18.61 -2.01
CA PHE A 247 -0.12 -18.99 -2.70
C PHE A 247 0.01 -20.51 -2.74
N GLY A 248 -0.24 -21.08 -3.92
CA GLY A 248 -0.02 -22.50 -4.20
C GLY A 248 1.45 -22.86 -4.46
N PRO A 249 1.71 -24.15 -4.78
CA PRO A 249 3.04 -24.65 -5.15
C PRO A 249 3.72 -23.86 -6.28
N GLU A 250 2.93 -23.30 -7.21
CA GLU A 250 3.38 -22.49 -8.33
C GLU A 250 4.12 -21.20 -7.93
N TYR A 251 3.89 -20.69 -6.72
CA TYR A 251 4.64 -19.57 -6.15
C TYR A 251 5.75 -20.05 -5.20
N SER A 252 5.47 -21.05 -4.37
CA SER A 252 6.39 -21.45 -3.31
C SER A 252 7.58 -22.25 -3.83
N VAL A 253 7.38 -23.19 -4.77
CA VAL A 253 8.46 -24.03 -5.31
C VAL A 253 9.56 -23.19 -5.97
N PRO A 254 9.25 -22.21 -6.86
CA PRO A 254 10.28 -21.36 -7.46
C PRO A 254 11.05 -20.50 -6.45
N CYS A 255 10.40 -20.08 -5.35
CA CYS A 255 11.04 -19.32 -4.27
C CYS A 255 11.87 -20.18 -3.30
N GLY A 256 11.69 -21.51 -3.35
CA GLY A 256 12.35 -22.49 -2.49
C GLY A 256 13.86 -22.33 -2.39
N PRO A 257 14.61 -22.31 -3.51
CA PRO A 257 16.06 -22.18 -3.49
C PRO A 257 16.57 -20.92 -2.79
N ALA A 258 15.92 -19.76 -3.01
CA ALA A 258 16.29 -18.52 -2.32
C ALA A 258 16.04 -18.64 -0.81
N ILE A 259 14.90 -19.19 -0.40
CA ILE A 259 14.57 -19.39 1.02
C ILE A 259 15.53 -20.37 1.68
N THR A 260 15.89 -21.46 1.00
CA THR A 260 16.95 -22.37 1.47
C THR A 260 18.29 -21.66 1.62
N PHE A 261 18.66 -20.80 0.66
CA PHE A 261 19.88 -20.00 0.76
C PHE A 261 19.81 -19.08 2.00
N LEU A 262 18.72 -18.32 2.18
CA LEU A 262 18.51 -17.48 3.36
C LEU A 262 18.67 -18.29 4.66
N PHE A 263 18.08 -19.49 4.71
CA PHE A 263 18.16 -20.37 5.87
C PHE A 263 19.60 -20.80 6.18
N SER A 264 20.38 -21.14 5.15
CA SER A 264 21.78 -21.52 5.30
C SER A 264 22.68 -20.39 5.82
N GLN A 265 22.28 -19.13 5.58
CA GLN A 265 23.03 -17.94 5.99
C GLN A 265 22.62 -17.41 7.37
N LEU A 266 21.58 -17.95 8.01
CA LEU A 266 21.15 -17.44 9.31
C LEU A 266 22.20 -17.68 10.39
N PRO A 267 22.63 -16.64 11.13
CA PRO A 267 23.41 -16.81 12.35
C PRO A 267 22.64 -17.66 13.36
N GLN A 268 23.34 -18.43 14.20
CA GLN A 268 22.72 -19.34 15.17
C GLN A 268 21.66 -18.65 16.05
N ARG A 269 21.93 -17.44 16.54
CA ARG A 269 20.96 -16.65 17.32
C ARG A 269 19.68 -16.32 16.54
N SER A 270 19.81 -16.09 15.23
CA SER A 270 18.68 -15.80 14.34
C SER A 270 17.93 -17.07 13.91
N GLN A 271 18.57 -18.26 13.97
CA GLN A 271 17.91 -19.53 13.66
C GLN A 271 16.83 -19.87 14.69
N GLU A 272 17.04 -19.57 15.97
CA GLU A 272 16.00 -19.75 17.01
C GLU A 272 14.79 -18.84 16.77
N LEU A 273 15.06 -17.59 16.39
CA LEU A 273 14.02 -16.58 16.17
C LEU A 273 13.25 -16.80 14.87
N TRP A 274 13.93 -17.15 13.77
CA TRP A 274 13.33 -17.12 12.44
C TRP A 274 13.40 -18.44 11.67
N GLY A 275 14.18 -19.42 12.15
CA GLY A 275 14.31 -20.72 11.50
C GLY A 275 12.97 -21.46 11.39
N HIS A 276 12.06 -21.24 12.35
CA HIS A 276 10.71 -21.82 12.30
C HIS A 276 9.86 -21.29 11.13
N VAL A 277 10.06 -20.03 10.70
CA VAL A 277 9.33 -19.42 9.57
C VAL A 277 9.83 -20.01 8.25
N LEU A 278 11.16 -20.02 8.05
CA LEU A 278 11.79 -20.57 6.85
C LEU A 278 11.52 -22.07 6.72
N LEU A 279 11.61 -22.81 7.82
CA LEU A 279 11.33 -24.23 7.81
C LEU A 279 9.85 -24.52 7.54
N ARG A 280 8.92 -23.74 8.09
CA ARG A 280 7.49 -23.88 7.79
C ARG A 280 7.20 -23.70 6.31
N PHE A 281 7.93 -22.79 5.66
CA PHE A 281 7.83 -22.60 4.22
C PHE A 281 8.33 -23.83 3.43
N LEU A 282 9.49 -24.41 3.81
CA LEU A 282 9.99 -25.63 3.18
C LEU A 282 9.08 -26.84 3.44
N GLU A 283 8.48 -26.95 4.63
CA GLU A 283 7.47 -27.96 4.94
C GLU A 283 6.22 -27.81 4.06
N LYS A 284 5.81 -26.58 3.71
CA LYS A 284 4.69 -26.32 2.79
C LYS A 284 5.00 -26.81 1.38
N ILE A 285 6.24 -26.69 0.92
CA ILE A 285 6.68 -27.26 -0.37
C ILE A 285 6.73 -28.80 -0.29
N GLY A 286 7.14 -29.34 0.86
CA GLY A 286 7.22 -30.78 1.08
C GLY A 286 8.42 -31.43 0.37
N PRO A 287 8.31 -32.70 -0.07
CA PRO A 287 9.43 -33.46 -0.64
C PRO A 287 10.06 -32.85 -1.88
N ASP A 288 9.33 -32.00 -2.62
CA ASP A 288 9.84 -31.34 -3.83
C ASP A 288 11.02 -30.41 -3.55
N CYS A 289 11.20 -29.96 -2.29
CA CYS A 289 12.34 -29.15 -1.91
C CYS A 289 13.64 -29.94 -1.72
N ALA A 290 13.60 -31.27 -1.69
CA ALA A 290 14.73 -32.11 -1.30
C ALA A 290 15.98 -31.87 -2.16
N SER A 291 15.80 -31.61 -3.46
CA SER A 291 16.89 -31.41 -4.42
C SER A 291 17.80 -30.22 -4.10
N TYR A 292 17.28 -29.18 -3.43
CA TYR A 292 18.05 -27.98 -3.07
C TYR A 292 18.15 -27.76 -1.56
N ALA A 293 17.16 -28.20 -0.77
CA ALA A 293 17.10 -27.93 0.67
C ALA A 293 17.86 -28.93 1.53
N LEU A 294 18.01 -30.17 1.08
CA LEU A 294 18.55 -31.27 1.90
C LEU A 294 19.92 -30.96 2.52
N PRO A 295 20.92 -30.40 1.81
CA PRO A 295 22.21 -30.07 2.43
C PRO A 295 22.10 -29.09 3.60
N THR A 296 21.26 -28.06 3.46
CA THR A 296 21.03 -27.05 4.51
C THR A 296 20.32 -27.67 5.72
N LEU A 297 19.33 -28.53 5.48
CA LEU A 297 18.59 -29.21 6.55
C LEU A 297 19.49 -30.18 7.33
N LEU A 298 20.37 -30.92 6.64
CA LEU A 298 21.34 -31.81 7.30
C LEU A 298 22.34 -31.03 8.15
N ASP A 299 22.84 -29.89 7.65
CA ASP A 299 23.77 -29.05 8.41
C ASP A 299 23.10 -28.45 9.67
N LEU A 300 21.83 -28.03 9.56
CA LEU A 300 21.03 -27.59 10.70
C LEU A 300 20.90 -28.69 11.77
N VAL A 301 20.47 -29.89 11.38
CA VAL A 301 20.31 -31.02 12.32
C VAL A 301 21.66 -31.39 12.96
N ARG A 302 22.76 -31.34 12.20
CA ARG A 302 24.10 -31.61 12.72
C ARG A 302 24.54 -30.56 13.76
N LYS A 303 24.25 -29.29 13.53
CA LYS A 303 24.69 -28.18 14.39
C LYS A 303 23.86 -28.06 15.67
N ASP A 304 22.56 -28.33 15.58
CA ASP A 304 21.60 -28.02 16.65
C ASP A 304 20.51 -29.09 16.76
N GLY A 305 20.88 -30.37 16.81
CA GLY A 305 19.94 -31.51 16.76
C GLY A 305 18.88 -31.57 17.88
N THR A 306 18.95 -30.70 18.89
CA THR A 306 18.00 -30.67 20.00
C THR A 306 16.92 -29.62 19.89
N SER A 307 17.08 -28.59 19.04
CA SER A 307 16.08 -27.53 18.92
C SER A 307 14.82 -28.01 18.20
N ASP A 308 13.69 -27.35 18.45
CA ASP A 308 12.42 -27.65 17.77
C ASP A 308 12.56 -27.53 16.25
N VAL A 309 13.30 -26.52 15.79
CA VAL A 309 13.56 -26.29 14.35
C VAL A 309 14.34 -27.46 13.76
N ALA A 310 15.38 -27.97 14.44
CA ALA A 310 16.11 -29.14 13.96
C ALA A 310 15.28 -30.43 14.00
N GLN A 311 14.46 -30.64 15.03
CA GLN A 311 13.56 -31.79 15.10
C GLN A 311 12.52 -31.77 13.96
N ARG A 312 12.01 -30.59 13.61
CA ARG A 312 11.13 -30.40 12.45
C ARG A 312 11.86 -30.66 11.13
N ALA A 313 13.10 -30.18 11.00
CA ALA A 313 13.93 -30.45 9.83
C ALA A 313 14.19 -31.95 9.67
N HIS A 314 14.44 -32.67 10.77
CA HIS A 314 14.57 -34.12 10.77
C HIS A 314 13.29 -34.81 10.26
N ARG A 315 12.10 -34.36 10.69
CA ARG A 315 10.82 -34.88 10.18
C ARG A 315 10.64 -34.61 8.69
N LEU A 316 11.01 -33.43 8.23
CA LEU A 316 10.95 -33.07 6.81
C LEU A 316 11.91 -33.94 5.98
N ILE A 317 13.15 -34.12 6.42
CA ILE A 317 14.13 -34.99 5.73
C ILE A 317 13.61 -36.44 5.64
N ALA A 318 13.00 -36.95 6.71
CA ALA A 318 12.42 -38.30 6.73
C ALA A 318 11.20 -38.46 5.80
N SER A 319 10.66 -37.37 5.25
CA SER A 319 9.57 -37.42 4.25
C SER A 319 10.08 -37.47 2.80
N PHE A 320 11.39 -37.35 2.57
CA PHE A 320 11.97 -37.34 1.23
C PHE A 320 12.08 -38.74 0.64
N ASP A 321 12.08 -38.82 -0.68
CA ASP A 321 12.24 -40.09 -1.40
C ASP A 321 13.61 -40.73 -1.14
N GLU A 322 13.63 -42.05 -0.94
CA GLU A 322 14.82 -42.82 -0.64
C GLU A 322 15.92 -42.64 -1.70
N GLN A 323 15.56 -42.46 -2.98
CA GLN A 323 16.53 -42.23 -4.06
C GLN A 323 17.25 -40.89 -3.90
N VAL A 324 16.56 -39.86 -3.39
CA VAL A 324 17.15 -38.56 -3.10
C VAL A 324 18.06 -38.63 -1.86
N LEU A 325 17.70 -39.46 -0.89
CA LEU A 325 18.46 -39.65 0.35
C LEU A 325 19.66 -40.58 0.20
N ALA A 326 19.64 -41.53 -0.75
CA ALA A 326 20.67 -42.54 -0.93
C ALA A 326 22.11 -41.97 -1.03
N PRO A 327 22.39 -40.86 -1.74
CA PRO A 327 23.72 -40.24 -1.76
C PRO A 327 24.21 -39.74 -0.39
N TYR A 328 23.29 -39.54 0.57
CA TYR A 328 23.55 -39.01 1.90
C TYR A 328 23.50 -40.07 3.01
N ALA A 329 23.38 -41.37 2.67
CA ALA A 329 23.18 -42.45 3.63
C ALA A 329 24.15 -42.46 4.83
N GLN A 330 25.44 -42.14 4.59
CA GLN A 330 26.44 -42.07 5.67
C GLN A 330 26.18 -40.90 6.64
N VAL A 331 25.76 -39.75 6.12
CA VAL A 331 25.43 -38.57 6.93
C VAL A 331 24.14 -38.82 7.72
N LEU A 332 23.14 -39.41 7.07
CA LEU A 332 21.86 -39.75 7.71
C LEU A 332 22.07 -40.73 8.87
N ALA A 333 22.89 -41.77 8.68
CA ALA A 333 23.24 -42.72 9.75
C ALA A 333 23.93 -42.04 10.95
N ALA A 334 24.84 -41.10 10.70
CA ALA A 334 25.52 -40.35 11.77
C ALA A 334 24.56 -39.43 12.55
N LEU A 335 23.51 -38.93 11.89
CA LEU A 335 22.48 -38.08 12.48
C LEU A 335 21.29 -38.87 13.05
N GLN A 336 21.34 -40.21 12.99
CA GLN A 336 20.26 -41.11 13.44
C GLN A 336 18.93 -40.90 12.69
N ILE A 337 18.99 -40.41 11.45
CA ILE A 337 17.84 -40.30 10.55
C ILE A 337 17.70 -41.64 9.80
N GLY A 338 16.57 -42.32 9.98
CA GLY A 338 16.25 -43.55 9.26
C GLY A 338 16.01 -43.29 7.76
N LEU A 339 16.47 -44.23 6.92
CA LEU A 339 16.11 -44.32 5.50
C LEU A 339 14.78 -45.06 5.32
#